data_AF-A0A257NP71-F1
#
_entry.id   AF-A0A257NP71-F1
#
_cell.length_a   1.000
_cell.length_b   1.000
_cell.length_c   1.000
_cell.angle_alpha   90.00
_cell.angle_beta   90.00
_cell.angle_gamma   90.00
#
_symmetry.space_group_name_H-M   'P 1'
#
loop_
_entity.id
_entity.type
_entity.pdbx_description
1 polymer ?
#
loop_
_entity_poly.entity_id
_entity_poly.type
_entity_poly.pdbx_seq_one_letter_code
_entity_poly.pdbx_strand_id
1 'polypeptide(L)'
;MRYRFFGSLLVLCSNPRSILITGCSSGIGLCVARGLADRGHRVIASVRQAKDVAAWPHADIPVVWLDVTDDASIEAGLAAALVLTNGRLDALFNNGAFGLPGAVEDLSREALRAQFETNLFGWQVLTNRVIPLMRAQGFGRIIQNSSVLGLA
;
A
#
# COMPACT_ATOMS: atom_id res chain seq x y z
N MET A 1 -14.91 -21.72 7.67
CA MET A 1 -15.93 -21.08 6.82
C MET A 1 -16.86 -20.29 7.73
N ARG A 2 -16.87 -18.95 7.66
CA ARG A 2 -17.81 -18.10 8.42
C ARG A 2 -18.64 -17.32 7.41
N TYR A 3 -19.95 -17.47 7.49
CA TYR A 3 -20.92 -16.76 6.66
C TYR A 3 -21.39 -15.50 7.41
N ARG A 4 -21.47 -14.35 6.75
CA ARG A 4 -22.13 -13.14 7.27
C ARG A 4 -23.14 -12.66 6.24
N PHE A 5 -24.39 -12.47 6.68
CA PHE A 5 -25.49 -12.03 5.83
C PHE A 5 -25.48 -10.51 5.68
N PHE A 6 -25.37 -10.03 4.45
CA PHE A 6 -25.80 -8.69 4.03
C PHE A 6 -26.40 -8.84 2.62
N GLY A 7 -27.71 -8.61 2.49
CA GLY A 7 -28.44 -8.44 1.21
C GLY A 7 -28.17 -9.47 0.10
N SER A 8 -29.03 -10.50 0.01
CA SER A 8 -29.40 -11.36 -1.14
C SER A 8 -28.38 -11.79 -2.23
N LEU A 9 -27.08 -11.53 -2.11
CA LEU A 9 -26.08 -12.04 -3.04
C LEU A 9 -25.03 -12.85 -2.27
N LEU A 10 -25.03 -14.15 -2.51
CA LEU A 10 -24.02 -15.07 -2.02
C LEU A 10 -22.69 -14.74 -2.72
N VAL A 11 -21.97 -13.71 -2.27
CA VAL A 11 -20.59 -13.51 -2.70
C VAL A 11 -19.78 -14.61 -2.01
N LEU A 12 -19.36 -15.59 -2.79
CA LEU A 12 -18.29 -16.51 -2.43
C LEU A 12 -17.09 -15.65 -2.04
N CYS A 13 -16.87 -15.46 -0.74
CA CYS A 13 -15.66 -14.77 -0.28
C CYS A 13 -14.48 -15.62 -0.73
N SER A 14 -13.77 -15.06 -1.71
CA SER A 14 -12.50 -15.51 -2.25
C SER A 14 -11.55 -15.94 -1.13
N ASN A 15 -10.69 -16.91 -1.42
CA ASN A 15 -9.58 -17.25 -0.53
C ASN A 15 -8.90 -15.96 -0.02
N PRO A 16 -8.60 -15.85 1.28
CA PRO A 16 -7.88 -14.71 1.84
C PRO A 16 -6.66 -14.40 0.98
N ARG A 17 -6.49 -13.11 0.65
CA ARG A 17 -5.39 -12.62 -0.17
C ARG A 17 -4.44 -11.83 0.72
N SER A 18 -3.14 -11.95 0.51
CA SER A 18 -2.16 -11.09 1.18
C SER A 18 -1.98 -9.77 0.42
N ILE A 19 -2.12 -8.64 1.13
CA ILE A 19 -2.20 -7.32 0.51
C ILE A 19 -1.27 -6.36 1.25
N LEU A 20 -0.30 -5.79 0.56
CA LEU A 20 0.53 -4.69 1.07
C LEU A 20 -0.06 -3.37 0.60
N ILE A 21 -0.24 -2.42 1.51
CA ILE A 21 -0.85 -1.12 1.24
C ILE A 21 0.09 -0.03 1.72
N THR A 22 0.55 0.84 0.82
CA THR A 22 1.43 1.95 1.19
C THR A 22 0.64 3.16 1.70
N GLY A 23 1.18 3.88 2.69
CA GLY A 23 0.59 5.14 3.18
C GLY A 23 -0.69 4.94 4.00
N CYS A 24 -0.65 4.09 5.02
CA CYS A 24 -1.80 3.74 5.86
C CYS A 24 -1.94 4.58 7.14
N SER A 25 -1.09 5.59 7.36
CA SER A 25 -1.17 6.45 8.55
C SER A 25 -2.50 7.21 8.64
N SER A 26 -3.16 7.48 7.51
CA SER A 26 -4.43 8.20 7.43
C SER A 26 -5.13 7.98 6.09
N GLY A 27 -6.29 8.63 5.90
CA GLY A 27 -6.92 8.79 4.59
C GLY A 27 -7.34 7.50 3.88
N ILE A 28 -7.17 7.47 2.56
CA ILE A 28 -7.62 6.37 1.69
C ILE A 28 -6.91 5.06 2.05
N GLY A 29 -5.59 5.09 2.26
CA GLY A 29 -4.81 3.90 2.63
C GLY A 29 -5.34 3.24 3.90
N LEU A 30 -5.60 4.01 4.95
CA LEU A 30 -6.16 3.49 6.20
C LEU A 30 -7.59 2.92 6.01
N CYS A 31 -8.42 3.62 5.25
CA CYS A 31 -9.78 3.17 4.95
C CYS A 31 -9.77 1.83 4.18
N VAL A 32 -8.94 1.71 3.16
CA VAL A 32 -8.77 0.49 2.36
C VAL A 32 -8.20 -0.64 3.22
N ALA A 33 -7.22 -0.36 4.07
CA ALA A 33 -6.63 -1.35 4.97
C ALA A 33 -7.67 -1.97 5.91
N ARG A 34 -8.46 -1.15 6.61
CA ARG A 34 -9.54 -1.63 7.47
C ARG A 34 -10.60 -2.39 6.69
N GLY A 35 -11.06 -1.82 5.58
CA GLY A 35 -12.11 -2.43 4.77
C GLY A 35 -11.73 -3.80 4.19
N LEU A 36 -10.46 -4.01 3.81
CA LEU A 36 -9.98 -5.31 3.32
C LEU A 36 -9.75 -6.30 4.46
N ALA A 37 -9.26 -5.83 5.62
CA ALA A 37 -9.14 -6.66 6.82
C ALA A 37 -10.51 -7.16 7.30
N ASP A 38 -11.53 -6.29 7.34
CA ASP A 38 -12.92 -6.63 7.70
C ASP A 38 -13.53 -7.68 6.75
N ARG A 39 -13.05 -7.75 5.50
CA ARG A 39 -13.44 -8.75 4.50
C ARG A 39 -12.66 -10.06 4.60
N GLY A 40 -11.76 -10.18 5.57
CA GLY A 40 -10.98 -11.39 5.84
C GLY A 40 -9.70 -11.52 5.01
N HIS A 41 -9.24 -10.46 4.34
CA HIS A 41 -7.93 -10.47 3.68
C HIS A 41 -6.80 -10.24 4.70
N ARG A 42 -5.60 -10.74 4.38
CA ARG A 42 -4.40 -10.53 5.19
C ARG A 42 -3.75 -9.23 4.75
N VAL A 43 -4.14 -8.13 5.40
CA VAL A 43 -3.62 -6.80 5.11
C VAL A 43 -2.33 -6.53 5.88
N ILE A 44 -1.36 -5.93 5.22
CA ILE A 44 -0.15 -5.38 5.80
C ILE A 44 -0.16 -3.89 5.47
N ALA A 45 -0.36 -3.08 6.50
CA ALA A 45 -0.30 -1.64 6.40
C ALA A 45 1.18 -1.19 6.35
N SER A 46 1.46 -0.12 5.62
CA SER A 46 2.76 0.56 5.69
C SER A 46 2.62 2.00 6.17
N VAL A 47 3.61 2.46 6.93
CA VAL A 47 3.73 3.86 7.37
C VAL A 47 5.11 4.40 7.01
N ARG A 48 5.17 5.71 6.74
CA ARG A 48 6.39 6.37 6.26
C ARG A 48 7.46 6.51 7.34
N GLN A 49 7.08 6.84 8.57
CA GLN A 49 8.04 7.05 9.66
C GLN A 49 8.11 5.82 10.55
N ALA A 50 9.31 5.37 10.90
CA ALA A 50 9.50 4.21 11.78
C ALA A 50 8.80 4.37 13.14
N LYS A 51 8.76 5.58 13.69
CA LYS A 51 8.03 5.87 14.95
C LYS A 51 6.53 5.58 14.86
N ASP A 52 5.94 5.70 13.67
CA ASP A 52 4.51 5.49 13.46
C ASP A 52 4.16 3.98 13.49
N VAL A 53 5.14 3.09 13.34
CA VAL A 53 4.97 1.64 13.54
C VAL A 53 4.69 1.37 15.02
N ALA A 54 5.47 1.97 15.92
CA ALA A 54 5.29 1.80 17.36
C ALA A 54 4.00 2.46 17.87
N ALA A 55 3.57 3.55 17.24
CA ALA A 55 2.34 4.26 17.57
C ALA A 55 1.09 3.72 16.85
N TRP A 56 1.21 2.60 16.12
CA TRP A 56 0.13 2.08 15.29
C TRP A 56 -1.07 1.60 16.13
N PRO A 57 -2.26 2.19 15.97
CA PRO A 57 -3.38 1.91 16.88
C PRO A 57 -4.24 0.71 16.46
N HIS A 58 -3.94 0.05 15.33
CA HIS A 58 -4.75 -1.05 14.78
C HIS A 58 -4.08 -2.40 14.99
N ALA A 59 -4.19 -2.93 16.21
CA ALA A 59 -3.52 -4.17 16.61
C ALA A 59 -3.90 -5.40 15.76
N ASP A 60 -5.05 -5.37 15.10
CA ASP A 60 -5.56 -6.40 14.20
C ASP A 60 -4.96 -6.35 12.79
N ILE A 61 -4.34 -5.24 12.41
CA ILE A 61 -3.70 -5.03 11.10
C ILE A 61 -2.19 -4.91 11.33
N PRO A 62 -1.38 -5.90 10.92
CA PRO A 62 0.07 -5.78 10.93
C PRO A 62 0.54 -4.54 10.18
N VAL A 63 1.53 -3.85 10.73
CA VAL A 63 2.13 -2.65 10.14
C VAL A 63 3.63 -2.83 9.94
N VAL A 64 4.17 -2.27 8.87
CA VAL A 64 5.61 -2.20 8.60
C VAL A 64 6.04 -0.76 8.33
N TRP A 65 7.30 -0.45 8.65
CA TRP A 65 7.91 0.77 8.16
C TRP A 65 8.27 0.59 6.69
N LEU A 66 7.79 1.50 5.83
CA LEU A 66 8.12 1.53 4.42
C LEU A 66 7.95 2.98 3.94
N ASP A 67 9.07 3.68 3.82
CA ASP A 67 9.16 4.95 3.12
C ASP A 67 9.47 4.70 1.64
N VAL A 68 8.58 5.13 0.75
CA VAL A 68 8.73 4.91 -0.69
C VAL A 68 9.82 5.77 -1.31
N THR A 69 10.37 6.76 -0.60
CA THR A 69 11.49 7.58 -1.10
C THR A 69 12.86 7.08 -0.64
N ASP A 70 12.92 5.97 0.10
CA ASP A 70 14.16 5.37 0.60
C ASP A 70 14.24 3.90 0.17
N ASP A 71 15.17 3.61 -0.75
CA ASP A 71 15.39 2.26 -1.28
C ASP A 71 15.67 1.23 -0.17
N ALA A 72 16.43 1.60 0.87
CA ALA A 72 16.71 0.69 1.98
C ALA A 72 15.45 0.41 2.80
N SER A 73 14.59 1.43 2.98
CA SER A 73 13.28 1.28 3.61
C SER A 73 12.34 0.41 2.80
N ILE A 74 12.33 0.54 1.47
CA ILE A 74 11.55 -0.31 0.56
C ILE A 74 11.94 -1.77 0.73
N GLU A 75 13.24 -2.09 0.70
CA GLU A 75 13.72 -3.46 0.84
C GLU A 75 13.36 -4.05 2.21
N ALA A 76 13.64 -3.31 3.29
CA ALA A 76 13.35 -3.75 4.65
C ALA A 76 11.85 -3.92 4.90
N GLY A 77 11.04 -2.96 4.45
CA GLY A 77 9.59 -2.98 4.60
C GLY A 77 8.93 -4.10 3.81
N LEU A 78 9.36 -4.33 2.57
CA LEU A 78 8.88 -5.45 1.76
C LEU A 78 9.28 -6.79 2.37
N ALA A 79 10.53 -6.96 2.81
CA ALA A 79 10.98 -8.17 3.48
C ALA A 79 10.14 -8.47 4.74
N ALA A 80 9.91 -7.45 5.58
CA ALA A 80 9.05 -7.58 6.75
C ALA A 80 7.60 -7.97 6.38
N ALA A 81 7.03 -7.36 5.33
CA ALA A 81 5.71 -7.71 4.84
C ALA A 81 5.64 -9.17 4.38
N LEU A 82 6.68 -9.67 3.70
CA LEU A 82 6.75 -11.06 3.24
C LEU A 82 6.86 -12.07 4.37
N VAL A 83 7.58 -11.74 5.45
CA VAL A 83 7.59 -12.58 6.66
C VAL A 83 6.18 -12.71 7.23
N LEU A 84 5.41 -11.62 7.27
CA LEU A 84 4.05 -11.59 7.81
C LEU A 84 3.00 -12.32 6.95
N THR A 85 3.37 -12.70 5.73
CA THR A 85 2.51 -13.36 4.73
C THR A 85 3.04 -14.72 4.26
N ASN A 86 4.05 -15.27 4.92
CA ASN A 86 4.70 -16.53 4.54
C ASN A 86 5.24 -16.50 3.10
N GLY A 87 5.89 -15.40 2.75
CA GLY A 87 6.56 -15.22 1.46
C GLY A 87 5.61 -15.00 0.29
N ARG A 88 4.33 -14.69 0.53
CA ARG A 88 3.34 -14.48 -0.53
C ARG A 88 2.80 -13.06 -0.55
N LEU A 89 2.66 -12.45 -1.71
CA LEU A 89 1.98 -11.17 -1.88
C LEU A 89 1.02 -11.21 -3.06
N ASP A 90 -0.28 -11.33 -2.78
CA ASP A 90 -1.31 -11.41 -3.82
C ASP A 90 -1.64 -10.04 -4.42
N ALA A 91 -1.53 -8.96 -3.63
CA ALA A 91 -1.75 -7.62 -4.13
C ALA A 91 -0.85 -6.55 -3.50
N LEU A 92 -0.54 -5.52 -4.29
CA LEU A 92 0.10 -4.28 -3.87
C LEU A 92 -0.85 -3.11 -4.18
N PHE A 93 -1.17 -2.31 -3.19
CA PHE A 93 -1.91 -1.05 -3.34
C PHE A 93 -0.97 0.12 -3.07
N ASN A 94 -0.49 0.73 -4.15
CA ASN A 94 0.34 1.93 -4.07
C ASN A 94 -0.56 3.14 -3.83
N ASN A 95 -0.42 3.73 -2.65
CA ASN A 95 -1.21 4.87 -2.20
C ASN A 95 -0.39 5.91 -1.41
N GLY A 96 0.76 5.54 -0.85
CA GLY A 96 1.65 6.47 -0.16
C GLY A 96 2.11 7.57 -1.11
N ALA A 97 1.44 8.72 -1.04
CA ALA A 97 1.60 9.87 -1.91
C ALA A 97 1.15 11.14 -1.20
N PHE A 98 1.51 12.30 -1.74
CA PHE A 98 1.03 13.59 -1.27
C PHE A 98 0.69 14.55 -2.42
N GLY A 99 -0.27 15.44 -2.16
CA GLY A 99 -0.62 16.53 -3.06
C GLY A 99 0.24 17.76 -2.82
N LEU A 100 0.53 18.49 -3.89
CA LEU A 100 1.31 19.73 -3.87
C LEU A 100 0.50 20.82 -4.60
N PRO A 101 -0.47 21.46 -3.93
CA PRO A 101 -1.25 22.53 -4.52
C PRO A 101 -0.43 23.83 -4.57
N GLY A 102 -0.54 24.60 -5.65
CA GLY A 102 0.08 25.92 -5.80
C GLY A 102 -0.03 26.47 -7.22
N ALA A 103 0.15 27.78 -7.39
CA ALA A 103 0.38 28.36 -8.70
C ALA A 103 1.74 27.90 -9.23
N VAL A 104 1.91 27.79 -10.55
CA VAL A 104 3.10 27.17 -11.14
C VAL A 104 4.37 27.92 -10.78
N GLU A 105 4.31 29.25 -10.73
CA GLU A 105 5.39 30.16 -10.35
C GLU A 105 5.77 30.07 -8.86
N ASP A 106 4.87 29.60 -8.00
CA ASP A 106 5.11 29.43 -6.56
C ASP A 106 5.79 28.10 -6.22
N LEU A 107 5.77 27.13 -7.14
CA LEU A 107 6.29 25.79 -6.92
C LEU A 107 7.79 25.69 -7.23
N SER A 108 8.58 25.36 -6.22
CA SER A 108 10.00 25.08 -6.40
C SER A 108 10.22 23.76 -7.12
N ARG A 109 11.32 23.65 -7.89
CA ARG A 109 11.74 22.39 -8.50
C ARG A 109 11.99 21.29 -7.47
N GLU A 110 12.43 21.66 -6.27
CA GLU A 110 12.65 20.71 -5.17
C GLU A 110 11.33 20.10 -4.69
N ALA A 111 10.30 20.92 -4.48
CA ALA A 111 8.98 20.44 -4.08
C ALA A 111 8.36 19.53 -5.15
N LEU A 112 8.50 19.91 -6.42
CA LEU A 112 8.07 19.08 -7.55
C LEU A 112 8.81 17.73 -7.57
N ARG A 113 10.14 17.73 -7.42
CA ARG A 113 10.93 16.50 -7.33
C ARG A 113 10.49 15.63 -6.18
N ALA A 114 10.34 16.17 -4.98
CA ALA A 114 9.87 15.43 -3.82
C ALA A 114 8.52 14.73 -4.08
N GLN A 115 7.62 15.39 -4.82
CA GLN A 115 6.35 14.79 -5.21
C GLN A 115 6.55 13.64 -6.21
N PHE A 116 7.41 13.79 -7.22
CA PHE A 116 7.72 12.71 -8.17
C PHE A 116 8.44 11.53 -7.50
N GLU A 117 9.38 11.80 -6.59
CA GLU A 117 10.07 10.77 -5.80
C GLU A 117 9.06 9.92 -5.02
N THR A 118 8.04 10.55 -4.42
CA THR A 118 7.04 9.82 -3.62
C THR A 118 5.98 9.16 -4.49
N ASN A 119 5.36 9.92 -5.38
CA ASN A 119 4.12 9.53 -6.06
C ASN A 119 4.35 8.72 -7.34
N LEU A 120 5.59 8.66 -7.84
CA LEU A 120 5.92 7.96 -9.09
C LEU A 120 7.14 7.05 -8.94
N PHE A 121 8.31 7.60 -8.63
CA PHE A 121 9.55 6.82 -8.63
C PHE A 121 9.57 5.80 -7.49
N GLY A 122 9.18 6.19 -6.28
CA GLY A 122 9.05 5.27 -5.16
C GLY A 122 8.08 4.12 -5.43
N TRP A 123 6.93 4.41 -6.03
CA TRP A 123 5.97 3.38 -6.46
C TRP A 123 6.55 2.47 -7.53
N GLN A 124 7.29 3.01 -8.49
CA GLN A 124 7.96 2.24 -9.52
C GLN A 124 9.01 1.29 -8.91
N VAL A 125 9.85 1.78 -8.00
CA VAL A 125 10.88 0.97 -7.32
C VAL A 125 10.22 -0.18 -6.57
N LEU A 126 9.27 0.10 -5.67
CA LEU A 126 8.56 -0.94 -4.92
C LEU A 126 7.85 -1.95 -5.85
N THR A 127 7.19 -1.45 -6.90
CA THR A 127 6.53 -2.29 -7.90
C THR A 127 7.52 -3.23 -8.59
N ASN A 128 8.69 -2.73 -8.99
CA ASN A 128 9.74 -3.53 -9.62
C ASN A 128 10.27 -4.63 -8.68
N ARG A 129 10.31 -4.39 -7.37
CA ARG A 129 10.70 -5.41 -6.38
C ARG A 129 9.62 -6.47 -6.16
N VAL A 130 8.36 -6.10 -6.28
CA VAL A 130 7.22 -7.01 -6.09
C VAL A 130 6.93 -7.88 -7.33
N ILE A 131 7.19 -7.39 -8.54
CA ILE A 131 6.89 -8.11 -9.79
C ILE A 131 7.57 -9.49 -9.89
N PRO A 132 8.87 -9.67 -9.60
CA PRO A 132 9.52 -10.98 -9.66
C PRO A 132 8.84 -12.01 -8.76
N LEU A 133 8.48 -11.61 -7.55
CA LEU A 133 7.72 -12.43 -6.62
C LEU A 133 6.36 -12.83 -7.21
N MET A 134 5.57 -11.86 -7.68
CA MET A 134 4.24 -12.13 -8.25
C MET A 134 4.31 -13.02 -9.50
N ARG A 135 5.37 -12.89 -10.31
CA ARG A 135 5.63 -13.78 -11.45
C ARG A 135 5.94 -15.20 -11.00
N ALA A 136 6.82 -15.37 -10.01
CA ALA A 136 7.15 -16.69 -9.46
C ALA A 136 5.93 -17.38 -8.80
N GLN A 137 5.06 -16.60 -8.18
CA GLN A 137 3.78 -17.07 -7.62
C GLN A 137 2.76 -17.48 -8.69
N GLY A 138 2.93 -17.06 -9.95
CA GLY A 138 1.95 -17.24 -11.03
C GLY A 138 0.73 -16.31 -10.93
N PHE A 139 0.69 -15.39 -9.96
CA PHE A 139 -0.39 -14.44 -9.76
C PHE A 139 0.07 -13.23 -8.96
N GLY A 140 -0.47 -12.07 -9.31
CA GLY A 140 -0.40 -10.84 -8.52
C GLY A 140 -1.31 -9.76 -9.09
N ARG A 141 -1.72 -8.81 -8.25
CA ARG A 141 -2.48 -7.63 -8.64
C ARG A 141 -1.83 -6.36 -8.10
N ILE A 142 -1.53 -5.41 -8.97
CA ILE A 142 -0.98 -4.11 -8.60
C ILE A 142 -2.05 -3.05 -8.88
N ILE A 143 -2.33 -2.22 -7.88
CA ILE A 143 -3.29 -1.14 -7.96
C ILE A 143 -2.56 0.17 -7.67
N GLN A 144 -2.67 1.12 -8.61
CA GLN A 144 -2.15 2.48 -8.46
C GLN A 144 -3.30 3.40 -8.04
N ASN A 145 -3.26 3.94 -6.82
CA ASN A 145 -4.25 4.90 -6.35
C ASN A 145 -3.87 6.32 -6.82
N SER A 146 -4.16 6.61 -8.08
CA SER A 146 -3.90 7.93 -8.69
C SER A 146 -4.99 8.95 -8.32
N SER A 147 -4.98 10.10 -8.99
CA SER A 147 -5.98 11.16 -8.86
C SER A 147 -6.51 11.55 -10.24
N VAL A 148 -7.76 12.06 -10.27
CA VAL A 148 -8.33 12.71 -11.46
C VAL A 148 -7.46 13.87 -11.96
N LEU A 149 -6.65 14.47 -11.08
CA LEU A 149 -5.69 15.52 -11.43
C LEU A 149 -4.53 15.02 -12.32
N GLY A 150 -4.34 13.71 -12.44
CA GLY A 150 -3.36 13.10 -13.33
C GLY A 150 -3.92 12.71 -14.70
N LEU A 151 -5.20 13.00 -14.98
CA LEU A 151 -5.78 12.82 -16.32
C LEU A 151 -5.35 13.98 -17.22
N ALA A 152 -4.87 13.64 -18.42
CA ALA A 152 -4.54 14.56 -19.51
C ALA A 152 -5.29 14.14 -20.77
#